data_AF-A0A8H8RT43-F1
#
_entry.id   AF-A0A8H8RT43-F1
#
_cell.length_a   1.000
_cell.length_b   1.000
_cell.length_c   1.000
_cell.angle_alpha   90.00
_cell.angle_beta   90.00
_cell.angle_gamma   90.00
#
_symmetry.space_group_name_H-M   'P 1'
#
loop_
_entity.id
_entity.type
_entity.pdbx_description
1 polymer ?
#
loop_
_entity_poly.entity_id
_entity_poly.type
_entity_poly.pdbx_seq_one_letter_code
_entity_poly.pdbx_strand_id
1 'polypeptide(L)'
;MVPICVTLVAIALAIKYTFAKLFPNAPIKEEACSAPIFIKNPHGAKALLANSTLESCAKPNQRLVLAFGIKNAFTTTDPTIHRNFVNRAKQLIRTQEHEWKSLGETAVNSASRIAGTVQASGLTSLETSVQLLVFQIVMGKFFPYIQPVPSDVDIEYIATTINDLWVASKNPSSGQLLKSQKAAFLQRLETILDCDIESDNPLNIILPAYETLWRVVLRCFLEIRFRSFHNDRCAWTKLFSEFLSNPTQANFEVRPDDQVSIKDITLEALRLYPPTRRIYRQQDDPSTLFAVDIEFMHRDPTVWGLDADTFAPSRIQHMDKQAFMPFGKGSFACPAENVFGPMMIGILVGALVTQLDDSCKLVDAKGAEVDLGAGPLDNGREAYGPLRLDRK
;
A
#
# COMPACT_ATOMS: atom_id res chain seq x y z
N MET A 1 -2.59 61.90 -5.28
CA MET A 1 -2.30 60.46 -5.41
C MET A 1 -2.85 59.76 -4.19
N VAL A 2 -4.07 59.22 -4.28
CA VAL A 2 -4.65 58.36 -3.25
C VAL A 2 -4.17 56.93 -3.54
N PRO A 3 -3.70 56.16 -2.54
CA PRO A 3 -3.04 54.89 -2.81
C PRO A 3 -4.06 53.83 -3.22
N ILE A 4 -3.75 53.16 -4.33
CA ILE A 4 -4.49 52.07 -5.01
C ILE A 4 -4.93 50.93 -4.06
N CYS A 5 -4.30 50.79 -2.90
CA CYS A 5 -4.66 49.79 -1.88
C CYS A 5 -6.05 49.99 -1.26
N VAL A 6 -6.53 51.22 -1.07
CA VAL A 6 -7.82 51.45 -0.39
C VAL A 6 -9.00 51.07 -1.29
N THR A 7 -8.87 51.29 -2.60
CA THR A 7 -9.92 50.99 -3.59
C THR A 7 -10.07 49.48 -3.81
N LEU A 8 -8.98 48.72 -3.79
CA LEU A 8 -9.02 47.25 -3.96
C LEU A 8 -9.64 46.54 -2.75
N VAL A 9 -9.40 47.03 -1.53
CA VAL A 9 -10.01 46.47 -0.31
C VAL A 9 -11.51 46.74 -0.27
N ALA A 10 -11.95 47.92 -0.71
CA ALA A 10 -13.38 48.26 -0.79
C ALA A 10 -14.12 47.40 -1.83
N ILE A 11 -13.49 47.12 -2.98
CA ILE A 11 -14.07 46.24 -4.02
C ILE A 11 -14.14 44.79 -3.52
N ALA A 12 -13.10 44.28 -2.85
CA ALA A 12 -13.10 42.93 -2.29
C ALA A 12 -14.18 42.75 -1.20
N LEU A 13 -14.40 43.76 -0.35
CA LEU A 13 -15.44 43.74 0.68
C LEU A 13 -16.85 43.84 0.08
N ALA A 14 -17.04 44.67 -0.96
CA ALA A 14 -18.31 44.76 -1.67
C ALA A 14 -18.66 43.46 -2.41
N ILE A 15 -17.68 42.79 -3.03
CA ILE A 15 -17.87 41.48 -3.66
C ILE A 15 -18.25 40.43 -2.62
N LYS A 16 -17.55 40.37 -1.47
CA LYS A 16 -17.88 39.45 -0.37
C LYS A 16 -19.30 39.68 0.17
N TYR A 17 -19.69 40.94 0.35
CA TYR A 17 -21.00 41.31 0.88
C TYR A 17 -22.14 41.02 -0.10
N THR A 18 -21.89 41.17 -1.41
CA THR A 18 -22.88 40.87 -2.45
C THR A 18 -23.02 39.37 -2.68
N PHE A 19 -21.93 38.60 -2.59
CA PHE A 19 -21.95 37.13 -2.65
C PHE A 19 -22.71 36.53 -1.46
N ALA A 20 -22.52 37.06 -0.25
CA ALA A 20 -23.23 36.60 0.95
C ALA A 20 -24.75 36.89 0.94
N LYS A 21 -25.20 37.90 0.16
CA LYS A 21 -26.62 38.23 0.01
C LYS A 21 -27.33 37.47 -1.12
N LEU A 22 -26.61 37.10 -2.19
CA LEU A 22 -27.17 36.37 -3.33
C LEU A 22 -27.24 34.86 -3.09
N PHE A 23 -26.46 34.33 -2.15
CA PHE A 23 -26.50 32.93 -1.72
C PHE A 23 -26.81 32.84 -0.22
N PRO A 24 -28.08 33.00 0.20
CA PRO A 24 -28.45 32.70 1.58
C PRO A 24 -28.13 31.23 1.83
N ASN A 25 -27.18 30.96 2.73
CA ASN A 25 -26.87 29.63 3.21
C ASN A 25 -28.15 28.99 3.75
N ALA A 26 -28.83 28.20 2.92
CA ALA A 26 -29.76 27.20 3.42
C ALA A 26 -28.92 26.28 4.32
N PRO A 27 -29.37 25.97 5.55
CA PRO A 27 -28.67 25.02 6.38
C PRO A 27 -28.90 23.65 5.75
N ILE A 28 -28.02 23.24 4.84
CA ILE A 28 -27.82 21.83 4.59
C ILE A 28 -27.29 21.31 5.93
N LYS A 29 -28.14 20.58 6.66
CA LYS A 29 -27.66 19.70 7.73
C LYS A 29 -26.79 18.65 7.05
N GLU A 30 -25.54 19.00 6.78
CA GLU A 30 -24.48 18.01 6.68
C GLU A 30 -24.41 17.41 8.09
N GLU A 31 -25.04 16.25 8.28
CA GLU A 31 -24.74 15.40 9.41
C GLU A 31 -23.23 15.18 9.38
N ALA A 32 -22.52 15.87 10.27
CA ALA A 32 -21.09 15.69 10.45
C ALA A 32 -20.87 14.20 10.69
N CYS A 33 -20.24 13.52 9.73
CA CYS A 33 -19.87 12.12 9.86
C CYS A 33 -19.02 12.03 11.13
N SER A 34 -19.56 11.37 12.16
CA SER A 34 -18.91 11.28 13.46
C SER A 34 -17.53 10.65 13.30
N ALA A 35 -16.55 11.11 14.07
CA ALA A 35 -15.23 10.50 14.05
C ALA A 35 -15.35 9.00 14.40
N PRO A 36 -14.59 8.11 13.73
CA PRO A 36 -14.76 6.68 13.93
C PRO A 36 -14.43 6.27 15.37
N ILE A 37 -15.18 5.31 15.90
CA ILE A 37 -14.88 4.65 17.17
C ILE A 37 -13.74 3.66 16.94
N PHE A 38 -12.58 3.94 17.54
CA PHE A 38 -11.38 3.11 17.38
C PHE A 38 -11.41 1.88 18.30
N ILE A 39 -11.28 0.70 17.71
CA ILE A 39 -11.07 -0.56 18.43
C ILE A 39 -9.58 -0.87 18.44
N LYS A 40 -8.98 -0.80 19.64
CA LYS A 40 -7.53 -0.87 19.86
C LYS A 40 -7.07 -2.10 20.65
N ASN A 41 -7.95 -3.04 20.93
CA ASN A 41 -7.60 -4.28 21.64
C ASN A 41 -7.92 -5.51 20.77
N PRO A 42 -7.10 -6.58 20.84
CA PRO A 42 -7.26 -7.76 19.98
C PRO A 42 -8.61 -8.47 20.11
N HIS A 43 -9.17 -8.53 21.33
CA HIS A 43 -10.44 -9.22 21.58
C HIS A 43 -11.62 -8.53 20.88
N GLY A 44 -11.77 -7.21 21.10
CA GLY A 44 -12.77 -6.39 20.45
C GLY A 44 -12.61 -6.34 18.93
N ALA A 45 -11.36 -6.30 18.45
CA ALA A 45 -11.07 -6.36 17.02
C ALA A 45 -11.57 -7.67 16.39
N LYS A 46 -11.25 -8.81 17.00
CA LYS A 46 -11.72 -10.12 16.54
C LYS A 46 -13.24 -10.22 16.59
N ALA A 47 -13.88 -9.77 17.67
CA ALA A 47 -15.34 -9.79 17.81
C ALA A 47 -16.04 -8.98 16.72
N LEU A 48 -15.56 -7.75 16.45
CA LEU A 48 -16.12 -6.89 15.40
C LEU A 48 -15.91 -7.49 14.00
N LEU A 49 -14.72 -8.04 13.71
CA LEU A 49 -14.41 -8.64 12.42
C LEU A 49 -15.16 -9.96 12.19
N ALA A 50 -15.38 -10.76 13.22
CA ALA A 50 -16.16 -12.00 13.14
C ALA A 50 -17.65 -11.74 12.86
N ASN A 51 -18.20 -10.66 13.41
CA ASN A 51 -19.60 -10.26 13.23
C ASN A 51 -19.83 -9.31 12.05
N SER A 52 -18.83 -9.11 11.19
CA SER A 52 -18.97 -8.25 10.02
C SER A 52 -19.92 -8.87 8.98
N THR A 53 -20.73 -8.03 8.35
CA THR A 53 -21.54 -8.36 7.16
C THR A 53 -20.96 -7.70 5.90
N LEU A 54 -21.44 -8.11 4.72
CA LEU A 54 -21.05 -7.48 3.45
C LEU A 54 -21.39 -6.00 3.44
N GLU A 55 -22.57 -5.64 3.94
CA GLU A 55 -23.05 -4.26 4.08
C GLU A 55 -22.10 -3.46 4.97
N SER A 56 -21.71 -4.03 6.12
CA SER A 56 -20.83 -3.34 7.06
C SER A 56 -19.44 -3.05 6.49
N CYS A 57 -18.96 -3.92 5.58
CA CYS A 57 -17.72 -3.76 4.84
C CYS A 57 -17.88 -2.76 3.68
N ALA A 58 -18.97 -2.85 2.93
CA ALA A 58 -19.19 -2.12 1.68
C ALA A 58 -19.51 -0.64 1.89
N LYS A 59 -20.29 -0.28 2.92
CA LYS A 59 -20.70 1.10 3.21
C LYS A 59 -19.51 2.09 3.27
N PRO A 60 -18.49 1.89 4.14
CA PRO A 60 -17.35 2.81 4.21
C PRO A 60 -16.46 2.80 2.95
N ASN A 61 -16.60 1.78 2.10
CA ASN A 61 -15.82 1.62 0.87
C ASN A 61 -16.55 2.12 -0.39
N GLN A 62 -17.77 2.65 -0.28
CA GLN A 62 -18.50 3.19 -1.46
C GLN A 62 -17.75 4.33 -2.15
N ARG A 63 -16.93 5.08 -1.42
CA ARG A 63 -16.03 6.09 -2.02
C ARG A 63 -15.07 5.51 -3.05
N LEU A 64 -14.67 4.24 -2.91
CA LEU A 64 -13.78 3.56 -3.86
C LEU A 64 -14.52 3.16 -5.14
N VAL A 65 -15.83 2.85 -5.05
CA VAL A 65 -16.69 2.67 -6.23
C VAL A 65 -16.80 3.98 -7.00
N LEU A 66 -17.00 5.09 -6.28
CA LEU A 66 -17.08 6.42 -6.89
C LEU A 66 -15.78 6.79 -7.60
N ALA A 67 -14.63 6.52 -6.97
CA ALA A 67 -13.30 6.89 -7.47
C ALA A 67 -12.77 5.97 -8.58
N PHE A 68 -13.04 4.67 -8.52
CA PHE A 68 -12.39 3.68 -9.39
C PHE A 68 -13.35 2.80 -10.19
N GLY A 69 -14.66 2.84 -9.88
CA GLY A 69 -15.64 1.94 -10.51
C GLY A 69 -15.44 0.46 -10.14
N ILE A 70 -14.74 0.17 -9.04
CA ILE A 70 -14.46 -1.21 -8.64
C ILE A 70 -15.67 -1.88 -8.00
N LYS A 71 -15.82 -3.17 -8.27
CA LYS A 71 -16.86 -4.03 -7.74
C LYS A 71 -16.23 -5.35 -7.30
N ASN A 72 -15.70 -5.35 -6.08
CA ASN A 72 -14.96 -6.48 -5.51
C ASN A 72 -15.45 -6.82 -4.09
N ALA A 73 -14.71 -7.69 -3.39
CA ALA A 73 -15.06 -8.14 -2.05
C ALA A 73 -15.15 -7.01 -0.99
N PHE A 74 -14.59 -5.83 -1.25
CA PHE A 74 -14.62 -4.70 -0.31
C PHE A 74 -15.81 -3.77 -0.52
N THR A 75 -16.39 -3.76 -1.74
CA THR A 75 -17.38 -2.75 -2.15
C THR A 75 -18.77 -3.32 -2.42
N THR A 76 -18.90 -4.64 -2.58
CA THR A 76 -20.17 -5.29 -2.89
C THR A 76 -20.95 -5.69 -1.63
N THR A 77 -22.27 -5.57 -1.72
CA THR A 77 -23.23 -6.18 -0.78
C THR A 77 -23.80 -7.49 -1.30
N ASP A 78 -23.44 -7.91 -2.53
CA ASP A 78 -23.96 -9.12 -3.16
C ASP A 78 -23.09 -10.34 -2.79
N PRO A 79 -23.67 -11.36 -2.10
CA PRO A 79 -22.93 -12.55 -1.71
C PRO A 79 -22.34 -13.36 -2.88
N THR A 80 -23.00 -13.35 -4.04
CA THR A 80 -22.54 -14.07 -5.24
C THR A 80 -21.31 -13.38 -5.82
N ILE A 81 -21.35 -12.06 -5.93
CA ILE A 81 -20.24 -11.26 -6.46
C ILE A 81 -19.03 -11.36 -5.53
N HIS A 82 -19.26 -11.26 -4.22
CA HIS A 82 -18.22 -11.47 -3.22
C HIS A 82 -17.57 -12.86 -3.35
N ARG A 83 -18.39 -13.92 -3.41
CA ARG A 83 -17.90 -15.30 -3.53
C ARG A 83 -17.10 -15.52 -4.81
N ASN A 84 -17.60 -15.03 -5.94
CA ASN A 84 -16.93 -15.14 -7.23
C ASN A 84 -15.58 -14.42 -7.21
N PHE A 85 -15.53 -13.19 -6.68
CA PHE A 85 -14.28 -12.44 -6.54
C PHE A 85 -13.28 -13.17 -5.64
N VAL A 86 -13.68 -13.62 -4.45
CA VAL A 86 -12.79 -14.33 -3.51
C VAL A 86 -12.27 -15.63 -4.12
N ASN A 87 -13.12 -16.39 -4.84
CA ASN A 87 -12.71 -17.60 -5.52
C ASN A 87 -11.69 -17.32 -6.63
N ARG A 88 -11.95 -16.29 -7.46
CA ARG A 88 -11.01 -15.84 -8.49
C ARG A 88 -9.69 -15.40 -7.87
N ALA A 89 -9.71 -14.58 -6.82
CA ALA A 89 -8.50 -14.14 -6.12
C ALA A 89 -7.70 -15.33 -5.57
N LYS A 90 -8.38 -16.32 -4.96
CA LYS A 90 -7.75 -17.56 -4.49
C LYS A 90 -7.13 -18.38 -5.61
N GLN A 91 -7.72 -18.40 -6.79
CA GLN A 91 -7.15 -19.07 -7.96
C GLN A 91 -5.91 -18.32 -8.48
N LEU A 92 -5.99 -17.00 -8.59
CA LEU A 92 -4.90 -16.15 -9.09
C LEU A 92 -3.63 -16.21 -8.22
N ILE A 93 -3.78 -16.32 -6.90
CA ILE A 93 -2.64 -16.39 -5.96
C ILE A 93 -2.06 -17.81 -5.81
N ARG A 94 -2.63 -18.82 -6.48
CA ARG A 94 -1.98 -20.13 -6.53
C ARG A 94 -0.73 -19.99 -7.39
N THR A 95 0.38 -20.47 -6.85
CA THR A 95 1.68 -20.33 -7.48
C THR A 95 2.49 -21.59 -7.19
N GLN A 96 2.98 -22.22 -8.24
CA GLN A 96 3.86 -23.38 -8.21
C GLN A 96 5.32 -22.95 -8.00
N GLU A 97 6.18 -23.88 -7.62
CA GLU A 97 7.60 -23.59 -7.36
C GLU A 97 8.33 -22.97 -8.56
N HIS A 98 8.08 -23.46 -9.78
CA HIS A 98 8.69 -22.89 -10.99
C HIS A 98 8.20 -21.47 -11.29
N GLU A 99 6.95 -21.15 -10.95
CA GLU A 99 6.42 -19.79 -11.08
C GLU A 99 7.09 -18.85 -10.06
N TRP A 100 7.32 -19.31 -8.81
CA TRP A 100 8.08 -18.54 -7.83
C TRP A 100 9.50 -18.24 -8.30
N LYS A 101 10.16 -19.22 -8.91
CA LYS A 101 11.49 -19.03 -9.51
C LYS A 101 11.47 -17.97 -10.61
N SER A 102 10.51 -18.04 -11.54
CA SER A 102 10.37 -17.06 -12.61
C SER A 102 10.06 -15.64 -12.08
N LEU A 103 9.23 -15.53 -11.04
CA LEU A 103 8.96 -14.26 -10.36
C LEU A 103 10.22 -13.70 -9.70
N GLY A 104 11.02 -14.56 -9.04
CA GLY A 104 12.32 -14.20 -8.46
C GLY A 104 13.29 -13.65 -9.50
N GLU A 105 13.48 -14.38 -10.60
CA GLU A 105 14.34 -13.97 -11.72
C GLU A 105 13.90 -12.63 -12.31
N THR A 106 12.59 -12.46 -12.53
CA THR A 106 12.02 -11.20 -13.05
C THR A 106 12.25 -10.04 -12.08
N ALA A 107 12.03 -10.26 -10.78
CA ALA A 107 12.24 -9.24 -9.76
C ALA A 107 13.71 -8.82 -9.68
N VAL A 108 14.64 -9.78 -9.72
CA VAL A 108 16.09 -9.52 -9.75
C VAL A 108 16.48 -8.72 -10.99
N ASN A 109 15.97 -9.09 -12.17
CA ASN A 109 16.24 -8.35 -13.41
C ASN A 109 15.73 -6.90 -13.35
N SER A 110 14.51 -6.70 -12.85
CA SER A 110 13.95 -5.35 -12.65
C SER A 110 14.75 -4.54 -11.62
N ALA A 111 15.18 -5.15 -10.51
CA ALA A 111 16.00 -4.48 -9.50
C ALA A 111 17.41 -4.15 -10.03
N SER A 112 17.99 -5.03 -10.85
CA SER A 112 19.27 -4.80 -11.53
C SER A 112 19.21 -3.60 -12.49
N ARG A 113 18.10 -3.42 -13.21
CA ARG A 113 17.86 -2.21 -14.01
C ARG A 113 17.87 -0.94 -13.16
N ILE A 114 17.23 -0.96 -11.99
CA ILE A 114 17.23 0.18 -11.05
C ILE A 114 18.66 0.48 -10.61
N ALA A 115 19.42 -0.54 -10.19
CA ALA A 115 20.81 -0.40 -9.78
C ALA A 115 21.67 0.18 -10.92
N GLY A 116 21.51 -0.33 -12.15
CA GLY A 116 22.20 0.18 -13.34
C GLY A 116 21.87 1.65 -13.62
N THR A 117 20.62 2.07 -13.44
CA THR A 117 20.23 3.48 -13.54
C THR A 117 20.94 4.33 -12.49
N VAL A 118 20.96 3.90 -11.22
CA VAL A 118 21.66 4.64 -10.14
C VAL A 118 23.15 4.78 -10.47
N GLN A 119 23.80 3.73 -10.98
CA GLN A 119 25.21 3.77 -11.37
C GLN A 119 25.48 4.72 -12.55
N ALA A 120 24.56 4.78 -13.53
CA ALA A 120 24.72 5.57 -14.75
C ALA A 120 24.34 7.05 -14.58
N SER A 121 23.20 7.35 -13.92
CA SER A 121 22.67 8.71 -13.79
C SER A 121 23.01 9.39 -12.46
N GLY A 122 23.41 8.63 -11.43
CA GLY A 122 23.69 9.15 -10.09
C GLY A 122 22.44 9.59 -9.31
N LEU A 123 21.24 9.59 -9.89
CA LEU A 123 20.04 9.94 -9.13
C LEU A 123 18.80 9.28 -9.72
N THR A 124 18.07 8.54 -8.89
CA THR A 124 16.77 7.97 -9.28
C THR A 124 15.73 8.08 -8.17
N SER A 125 14.46 8.19 -8.54
CA SER A 125 13.34 8.24 -7.59
C SER A 125 13.15 6.90 -6.90
N LEU A 126 13.35 6.85 -5.57
CA LEU A 126 13.20 5.60 -4.81
C LEU A 126 11.76 5.07 -4.90
N GLU A 127 10.78 5.94 -4.68
CA GLU A 127 9.36 5.57 -4.73
C GLU A 127 9.00 5.03 -6.11
N THR A 128 9.32 5.78 -7.17
CA THR A 128 9.01 5.38 -8.55
C THR A 128 9.69 4.07 -8.93
N SER A 129 10.95 3.86 -8.55
CA SER A 129 11.65 2.61 -8.83
C SER A 129 11.01 1.40 -8.15
N VAL A 130 10.63 1.51 -6.86
CA VAL A 130 9.94 0.42 -6.16
C VAL A 130 8.54 0.21 -6.75
N GLN A 131 7.82 1.27 -7.07
CA GLN A 131 6.52 1.20 -7.74
C GLN A 131 6.61 0.48 -9.08
N LEU A 132 7.56 0.83 -9.95
CA LEU A 132 7.76 0.18 -11.25
C LEU A 132 8.05 -1.32 -11.07
N LEU A 133 8.99 -1.67 -10.19
CA LEU A 133 9.36 -3.06 -9.91
C LEU A 133 8.14 -3.87 -9.44
N VAL A 134 7.38 -3.37 -8.48
CA VAL A 134 6.23 -4.12 -7.94
C VAL A 134 5.10 -4.20 -8.96
N PHE A 135 4.84 -3.13 -9.72
CA PHE A 135 3.79 -3.12 -10.74
C PHE A 135 4.10 -4.13 -11.85
N GLN A 136 5.33 -4.16 -12.36
CA GLN A 136 5.76 -5.12 -13.38
C GLN A 136 5.51 -6.58 -12.94
N ILE A 137 5.85 -6.90 -11.69
CA ILE A 137 5.64 -8.25 -11.14
C ILE A 137 4.14 -8.56 -10.96
N VAL A 138 3.34 -7.59 -10.51
CA VAL A 138 1.88 -7.71 -10.42
C VAL A 138 1.27 -7.96 -11.80
N MET A 139 1.69 -7.22 -12.83
CA MET A 139 1.21 -7.42 -14.19
C MET A 139 1.58 -8.80 -14.72
N GLY A 140 2.84 -9.21 -14.56
CA GLY A 140 3.30 -10.54 -14.96
C GLY A 140 2.53 -11.68 -14.28
N LYS A 141 2.22 -11.56 -12.98
CA LYS A 141 1.52 -12.61 -12.24
C LYS A 141 0.02 -12.64 -12.50
N PHE A 142 -0.64 -11.49 -12.51
CA PHE A 142 -2.10 -11.41 -12.50
C PHE A 142 -2.70 -11.14 -13.89
N PHE A 143 -1.89 -10.63 -14.80
CA PHE A 143 -2.30 -10.24 -16.15
C PHE A 143 -1.30 -10.73 -17.21
N PRO A 144 -0.90 -12.02 -17.21
CA PRO A 144 0.14 -12.53 -18.11
C PRO A 144 -0.22 -12.41 -19.60
N TYR A 145 -1.50 -12.25 -19.92
CA TYR A 145 -2.04 -12.10 -21.26
C TYR A 145 -1.90 -10.68 -21.82
N ILE A 146 -1.61 -9.67 -20.99
CA ILE A 146 -1.45 -8.28 -21.44
C ILE A 146 -0.06 -8.15 -22.05
N GLN A 147 -0.01 -7.99 -23.37
CA GLN A 147 1.23 -7.82 -24.14
C GLN A 147 1.05 -6.72 -25.20
N PRO A 148 2.00 -5.79 -25.34
CA PRO A 148 3.21 -5.65 -24.50
C PRO A 148 2.87 -5.23 -23.06
N VAL A 149 3.74 -5.56 -22.11
CA VAL A 149 3.63 -5.08 -20.73
C VAL A 149 3.63 -3.53 -20.75
N PRO A 150 2.83 -2.85 -19.90
CA PRO A 150 2.80 -1.39 -19.84
C PRO A 150 4.19 -0.76 -19.70
N SER A 151 4.42 0.34 -20.40
CA SER A 151 5.70 1.07 -20.35
C SER A 151 5.91 1.71 -18.97
N ASP A 152 7.16 2.07 -18.64
CA ASP A 152 7.46 2.73 -17.36
C ASP A 152 6.66 4.04 -17.20
N VAL A 153 6.43 4.77 -18.30
CA VAL A 153 5.60 6.00 -18.33
C VAL A 153 4.13 5.70 -18.06
N ASP A 154 3.60 4.59 -18.59
CA ASP A 154 2.21 4.19 -18.34
C ASP A 154 2.03 3.74 -16.89
N ILE A 155 2.98 2.99 -16.35
CA ILE A 155 2.95 2.56 -14.94
C ILE A 155 3.01 3.77 -14.01
N GLU A 156 3.89 4.74 -14.27
CA GLU A 156 3.97 5.98 -13.48
C GLU A 156 2.66 6.76 -13.53
N TYR A 157 2.04 6.87 -14.71
CA TYR A 157 0.72 7.48 -14.87
C TYR A 157 -0.35 6.75 -14.05
N ILE A 158 -0.40 5.42 -14.12
CA ILE A 158 -1.38 4.60 -13.38
C ILE A 158 -1.18 4.77 -11.87
N ALA A 159 0.05 4.64 -11.37
CA ALA A 159 0.37 4.76 -9.95
C ALA A 159 0.00 6.14 -9.39
N THR A 160 0.39 7.21 -10.09
CA THR A 160 0.07 8.60 -9.71
C THR A 160 -1.44 8.82 -9.68
N THR A 161 -2.15 8.41 -10.75
CA THR A 161 -3.59 8.61 -10.86
C THR A 161 -4.36 7.80 -9.79
N ILE A 162 -3.90 6.59 -9.47
CA ILE A 162 -4.46 5.78 -8.37
C ILE A 162 -4.34 6.53 -7.04
N ASN A 163 -3.15 7.07 -6.74
CA ASN A 163 -2.93 7.80 -5.49
C ASN A 163 -3.82 9.06 -5.41
N ASP A 164 -3.86 9.86 -6.48
CA ASP A 164 -4.63 11.11 -6.55
C ASP A 164 -6.13 10.86 -6.36
N LEU A 165 -6.70 9.90 -7.09
CA LEU A 165 -8.10 9.51 -6.94
C LEU A 165 -8.38 8.97 -5.53
N TRP A 166 -7.45 8.21 -4.94
CA TRP A 166 -7.61 7.69 -3.60
C TRP A 166 -7.64 8.80 -2.56
N VAL A 167 -6.74 9.78 -2.65
CA VAL A 167 -6.69 10.95 -1.76
C VAL A 167 -7.95 11.79 -1.92
N ALA A 168 -8.31 12.13 -3.17
CA ALA A 168 -9.49 12.93 -3.47
C ALA A 168 -10.80 12.26 -3.00
N SER A 169 -10.90 10.93 -3.05
CA SER A 169 -12.09 10.18 -2.60
C SER A 169 -12.37 10.28 -1.09
N LYS A 170 -11.42 10.77 -0.29
CA LYS A 170 -11.62 11.01 1.15
C LYS A 170 -12.37 12.31 1.43
N ASN A 171 -12.47 13.21 0.45
CA ASN A 171 -13.18 14.48 0.58
C ASN A 171 -14.56 14.40 -0.11
N PRO A 172 -15.67 14.48 0.65
CA PRO A 172 -17.03 14.42 0.11
C PRO A 172 -17.33 15.51 -0.94
N SER A 173 -16.67 16.67 -0.84
CA SER A 173 -16.89 17.80 -1.75
C SER A 173 -16.30 17.61 -3.15
N SER A 174 -15.47 16.58 -3.37
CA SER A 174 -14.78 16.33 -4.63
C SER A 174 -15.61 15.56 -5.67
N GLY A 175 -16.90 15.33 -5.43
CA GLY A 175 -17.72 14.35 -6.18
C GLY A 175 -17.74 14.52 -7.71
N GLN A 176 -17.92 15.73 -8.23
CA GLN A 176 -17.99 15.95 -9.68
C GLN A 176 -16.62 15.83 -10.36
N LEU A 177 -15.58 16.39 -9.74
CA LEU A 177 -14.20 16.31 -10.22
C LEU A 177 -13.72 14.84 -10.27
N LEU A 178 -14.03 14.08 -9.22
CA LEU A 178 -13.74 12.65 -9.13
C LEU A 178 -14.38 11.86 -10.28
N LYS A 179 -15.62 12.18 -10.65
CA LYS A 179 -16.30 11.51 -11.77
C LYS A 179 -15.59 11.75 -13.10
N SER A 180 -15.20 13.00 -13.38
CA SER A 180 -14.47 13.33 -14.61
C SER A 180 -13.08 12.71 -14.66
N GLN A 181 -12.33 12.76 -13.54
CA GLN A 181 -11.00 12.17 -13.46
C GLN A 181 -11.05 10.64 -13.59
N LYS A 182 -12.03 10.00 -12.95
CA LYS A 182 -12.28 8.56 -13.10
C LYS A 182 -12.54 8.19 -14.56
N ALA A 183 -13.44 8.89 -15.25
CA ALA A 183 -13.78 8.56 -16.63
C ALA A 183 -12.55 8.62 -17.56
N ALA A 184 -11.75 9.69 -17.44
CA ALA A 184 -10.51 9.84 -18.19
C ALA A 184 -9.49 8.75 -17.84
N PHE A 185 -9.36 8.42 -16.56
CA PHE A 185 -8.45 7.38 -16.09
C PHE A 185 -8.83 6.00 -16.64
N LEU A 186 -10.10 5.61 -16.53
CA LEU A 186 -10.58 4.32 -17.02
C LEU A 186 -10.40 4.22 -18.54
N GLN A 187 -10.76 5.24 -19.32
CA GLN A 187 -10.56 5.23 -20.77
C GLN A 187 -9.09 5.02 -21.16
N ARG A 188 -8.16 5.69 -20.47
CA ARG A 188 -6.72 5.53 -20.73
C ARG A 188 -6.22 4.16 -20.25
N LEU A 189 -6.71 3.66 -19.13
CA LEU A 189 -6.37 2.34 -18.62
C LEU A 189 -6.83 1.24 -19.58
N GLU A 190 -8.01 1.39 -20.18
CA GLU A 190 -8.56 0.50 -21.21
C GLU A 190 -7.61 0.38 -22.40
N THR A 191 -7.08 1.54 -22.84
CA THR A 191 -6.10 1.62 -23.94
C THR A 191 -4.75 1.00 -23.57
N ILE A 192 -4.26 1.24 -22.35
CA ILE A 192 -2.96 0.71 -21.88
C ILE A 192 -3.00 -0.80 -21.73
N LEU A 193 -4.12 -1.34 -21.25
CA LEU A 193 -4.25 -2.75 -20.88
C LEU A 193 -4.95 -3.60 -21.95
N ASP A 194 -5.44 -2.98 -23.02
CA ASP A 194 -6.22 -3.61 -24.09
C ASP A 194 -7.31 -4.55 -23.53
N CYS A 195 -8.16 -4.01 -22.65
CA CYS A 195 -9.13 -4.78 -21.90
C CYS A 195 -10.50 -4.09 -21.88
N ASP A 196 -11.58 -4.84 -21.74
CA ASP A 196 -12.92 -4.27 -21.56
C ASP A 196 -13.18 -4.01 -20.06
N ILE A 197 -13.08 -2.74 -19.66
CA ILE A 197 -13.27 -2.31 -18.26
C ILE A 197 -14.71 -2.48 -17.79
N GLU A 198 -15.70 -2.32 -18.66
CA GLU A 198 -17.11 -2.44 -18.29
C GLU A 198 -17.46 -3.90 -17.97
N SER A 199 -16.86 -4.84 -18.70
CA SER A 199 -16.98 -6.27 -18.43
C SER A 199 -16.18 -6.73 -17.20
N ASP A 200 -14.89 -6.36 -17.11
CA ASP A 200 -14.02 -6.77 -16.02
C ASP A 200 -12.95 -5.72 -15.70
N ASN A 201 -13.33 -4.74 -14.87
CA ASN A 201 -12.42 -3.67 -14.44
C ASN A 201 -11.15 -4.24 -13.75
N PRO A 202 -9.95 -4.07 -14.34
CA PRO A 202 -8.70 -4.64 -13.83
C PRO A 202 -8.26 -4.03 -12.49
N LEU A 203 -8.77 -2.84 -12.13
CA LEU A 203 -8.52 -2.22 -10.82
C LEU A 203 -9.08 -3.04 -9.66
N ASN A 204 -10.02 -3.96 -9.91
CA ASN A 204 -10.48 -4.92 -8.92
C ASN A 204 -9.33 -5.80 -8.37
N ILE A 205 -8.30 -6.06 -9.17
CA ILE A 205 -7.12 -6.84 -8.81
C ILE A 205 -5.89 -5.93 -8.62
N ILE A 206 -5.66 -4.95 -9.49
CA ILE A 206 -4.49 -4.06 -9.40
C ILE A 206 -4.44 -3.37 -8.05
N LEU A 207 -5.53 -2.73 -7.60
CA LEU A 207 -5.53 -1.98 -6.34
C LEU A 207 -5.11 -2.85 -5.13
N PRO A 208 -5.74 -4.01 -4.84
CA PRO A 208 -5.32 -4.83 -3.70
C PRO A 208 -3.98 -5.56 -3.90
N ALA A 209 -3.55 -5.83 -5.14
CA ALA A 209 -2.29 -6.54 -5.40
C ALA A 209 -1.06 -5.62 -5.41
N TYR A 210 -1.23 -4.37 -5.82
CA TYR A 210 -0.14 -3.41 -6.01
C TYR A 210 -0.03 -2.40 -4.87
N GLU A 211 -1.08 -1.62 -4.57
CA GLU A 211 -1.00 -0.43 -3.71
C GLU A 211 -0.49 -0.74 -2.30
N THR A 212 -0.96 -1.85 -1.74
CA THR A 212 -0.57 -2.29 -0.41
C THR A 212 0.78 -2.98 -0.39
N LEU A 213 1.14 -3.65 -1.49
CA LEU A 213 2.35 -4.46 -1.60
C LEU A 213 3.61 -3.59 -1.72
N TRP A 214 3.62 -2.62 -2.63
CA TRP A 214 4.82 -1.79 -2.86
C TRP A 214 5.20 -0.98 -1.62
N ARG A 215 4.21 -0.58 -0.82
CA ARG A 215 4.40 0.20 0.41
C ARG A 215 5.10 -0.58 1.51
N VAL A 216 4.75 -1.86 1.71
CA VAL A 216 5.44 -2.71 2.70
C VAL A 216 6.82 -3.14 2.18
N VAL A 217 6.95 -3.39 0.88
CA VAL A 217 8.24 -3.69 0.23
C VAL A 217 9.22 -2.53 0.42
N LEU A 218 8.79 -1.29 0.13
CA LEU A 218 9.60 -0.09 0.31
C LEU A 218 10.11 0.04 1.75
N ARG A 219 9.22 -0.11 2.73
CA ARG A 219 9.59 0.07 4.15
C ARG A 219 10.51 -1.04 4.65
N CYS A 220 10.24 -2.30 4.27
CA CYS A 220 11.13 -3.42 4.60
C CYS A 220 12.52 -3.23 3.97
N PHE A 221 12.58 -2.80 2.70
CA PHE A 221 13.84 -2.44 2.05
C PHE A 221 14.57 -1.33 2.80
N LEU A 222 13.87 -0.26 3.20
CA LEU A 222 14.48 0.85 3.95
C LEU A 222 15.04 0.40 5.30
N GLU A 223 14.30 -0.44 6.05
CA GLU A 223 14.77 -1.02 7.31
C GLU A 223 16.06 -1.80 7.14
N ILE A 224 16.08 -2.73 6.19
CA ILE A 224 17.25 -3.59 5.96
C ILE A 224 18.42 -2.75 5.45
N ARG A 225 18.19 -1.94 4.41
CA ARG A 225 19.27 -1.30 3.67
C ARG A 225 19.88 -0.12 4.43
N PHE A 226 19.05 0.72 5.06
CA PHE A 226 19.48 2.01 5.58
C PHE A 226 19.39 2.14 7.10
N ARG A 227 18.66 1.27 7.81
CA ARG A 227 18.49 1.37 9.27
C ARG A 227 19.10 0.23 10.07
N SER A 228 19.26 -0.94 9.48
CA SER A 228 19.84 -2.08 10.19
C SER A 228 21.34 -1.91 10.42
N PHE A 229 21.85 -2.57 11.46
CA PHE A 229 23.28 -2.61 11.72
C PHE A 229 24.01 -3.34 10.61
N HIS A 230 25.28 -2.98 10.37
CA HIS A 230 26.07 -3.56 9.29
C HIS A 230 26.07 -5.10 9.30
N ASN A 231 26.22 -5.73 10.47
CA ASN A 231 26.25 -7.20 10.57
C ASN A 231 24.91 -7.83 10.19
N ASP A 232 23.80 -7.27 10.68
CA ASP A 232 22.45 -7.74 10.34
C ASP A 232 22.17 -7.54 8.86
N ARG A 233 22.50 -6.38 8.30
CA ARG A 233 22.38 -6.09 6.87
C ARG A 233 23.11 -7.13 6.02
N CYS A 234 24.37 -7.41 6.33
CA CYS A 234 25.16 -8.41 5.59
C CYS A 234 24.55 -9.81 5.71
N ALA A 235 24.13 -10.21 6.91
CA ALA A 235 23.52 -11.51 7.15
C ALA A 235 22.19 -11.67 6.39
N TRP A 236 21.31 -10.66 6.48
CA TRP A 236 20.02 -10.67 5.81
C TRP A 236 20.16 -10.60 4.29
N THR A 237 21.03 -9.76 3.74
CA THR A 237 21.30 -9.71 2.28
C THR A 237 21.79 -11.06 1.77
N LYS A 238 22.68 -11.75 2.51
CA LYS A 238 23.12 -13.11 2.15
C LYS A 238 21.94 -14.09 2.15
N LEU A 239 21.13 -14.08 3.21
CA LEU A 239 19.94 -14.92 3.33
C LEU A 239 18.95 -14.70 2.17
N PHE A 240 18.71 -13.45 1.77
CA PHE A 240 17.85 -13.13 0.62
C PHE A 240 18.45 -13.62 -0.70
N SER A 241 19.77 -13.52 -0.88
CA SER A 241 20.46 -14.01 -2.08
C SER A 241 20.32 -15.53 -2.23
N GLU A 242 20.51 -16.27 -1.13
CA GLU A 242 20.32 -17.72 -1.08
C GLU A 242 18.87 -18.12 -1.36
N PHE A 243 17.91 -17.42 -0.75
CA PHE A 243 16.48 -17.63 -1.01
C PHE A 243 16.11 -17.41 -2.48
N LEU A 244 16.56 -16.31 -3.10
CA LEU A 244 16.26 -15.99 -4.50
C LEU A 244 16.84 -17.00 -5.49
N SER A 245 17.90 -17.71 -5.13
CA SER A 245 18.46 -18.78 -5.96
C SER A 245 17.52 -19.99 -6.06
N ASN A 246 16.66 -20.20 -5.06
CA ASN A 246 15.64 -21.25 -5.06
C ASN A 246 14.43 -20.86 -4.18
N PRO A 247 13.52 -19.99 -4.68
CA PRO A 247 12.50 -19.33 -3.87
C PRO A 247 11.29 -20.24 -3.62
N THR A 248 11.49 -21.28 -2.81
CA THR A 248 10.43 -22.20 -2.36
C THR A 248 9.86 -21.77 -1.01
N GLN A 249 8.67 -22.27 -0.66
CA GLN A 249 8.12 -22.06 0.67
C GLN A 249 9.04 -22.63 1.76
N ALA A 250 9.68 -23.77 1.53
CA ALA A 250 10.63 -24.34 2.48
C ALA A 250 11.80 -23.39 2.77
N ASN A 251 12.41 -22.82 1.72
CA ASN A 251 13.52 -21.88 1.86
C ASN A 251 13.08 -20.51 2.39
N PHE A 252 11.83 -20.13 2.20
CA PHE A 252 11.26 -18.91 2.82
C PHE A 252 11.12 -19.05 4.34
N GLU A 253 10.85 -20.27 4.83
CA GLU A 253 10.56 -20.58 6.23
C GLU A 253 11.76 -21.12 7.02
N VAL A 254 12.84 -21.52 6.33
CA VAL A 254 14.02 -22.10 6.97
C VAL A 254 14.70 -21.09 7.89
N ARG A 255 15.11 -21.57 9.07
CA ARG A 255 15.90 -20.83 10.05
C ARG A 255 17.26 -21.49 10.20
N PRO A 256 18.33 -20.91 9.66
CA PRO A 256 19.69 -21.40 9.89
C PRO A 256 20.12 -21.06 11.33
N ASP A 257 20.54 -22.05 12.12
CA ASP A 257 21.24 -21.88 13.41
C ASP A 257 20.73 -20.72 14.31
N ASP A 258 19.45 -20.75 14.70
CA ASP A 258 18.77 -19.73 15.53
C ASP A 258 18.72 -18.30 14.94
N GLN A 259 19.07 -18.13 13.66
CA GLN A 259 18.88 -16.88 12.92
C GLN A 259 17.44 -16.73 12.43
N VAL A 260 17.12 -15.51 11.98
CA VAL A 260 15.81 -15.17 11.42
C VAL A 260 15.66 -15.76 10.02
N SER A 261 14.43 -16.16 9.67
CA SER A 261 14.07 -16.55 8.30
C SER A 261 13.64 -15.35 7.46
N ILE A 262 13.53 -15.52 6.14
CA ILE A 262 12.90 -14.51 5.25
C ILE A 262 11.45 -14.25 5.67
N LYS A 263 10.75 -15.30 6.13
CA LYS A 263 9.42 -15.18 6.71
C LYS A 263 9.41 -14.28 7.94
N ASP A 264 10.34 -14.44 8.86
CA ASP A 264 10.39 -13.62 10.09
C ASP A 264 10.61 -12.13 9.74
N ILE A 265 11.53 -11.83 8.81
CA ILE A 265 11.76 -10.46 8.31
C ILE A 265 10.49 -9.88 7.68
N THR A 266 9.83 -10.67 6.84
CA THR A 266 8.61 -10.23 6.14
C THR A 266 7.44 -10.01 7.09
N LEU A 267 7.22 -10.91 8.05
CA LEU A 267 6.15 -10.79 9.02
C LEU A 267 6.40 -9.61 9.97
N GLU A 268 7.64 -9.32 10.32
CA GLU A 268 7.99 -8.12 11.09
C GLU A 268 7.71 -6.83 10.31
N ALA A 269 7.99 -6.80 9.00
CA ALA A 269 7.62 -5.68 8.16
C ALA A 269 6.10 -5.48 8.10
N LEU A 270 5.34 -6.57 8.00
CA LEU A 270 3.88 -6.53 8.02
C LEU A 270 3.31 -6.12 9.38
N ARG A 271 3.98 -6.48 10.48
CA ARG A 271 3.62 -6.04 11.83
C ARG A 271 3.87 -4.54 11.98
N LEU A 272 5.09 -4.10 11.72
CA LEU A 272 5.49 -2.72 11.96
C LEU A 272 4.83 -1.77 10.95
N TYR A 273 4.62 -2.22 9.71
CA TYR A 273 4.05 -1.45 8.61
C TYR A 273 2.85 -2.15 7.97
N PRO A 274 1.73 -2.31 8.69
CA PRO A 274 0.58 -3.02 8.17
C PRO A 274 0.02 -2.26 6.96
N PRO A 275 -0.13 -2.91 5.80
CA PRO A 275 -0.62 -2.23 4.60
C PRO A 275 -2.03 -1.68 4.76
N THR A 276 -2.84 -2.35 5.58
CA THR A 276 -4.14 -1.86 6.04
C THR A 276 -4.03 -1.39 7.48
N ARG A 277 -3.77 -0.09 7.68
CA ARG A 277 -3.64 0.52 9.02
C ARG A 277 -4.92 0.42 9.84
N ARG A 278 -6.08 0.53 9.18
CA ARG A 278 -7.40 0.56 9.80
C ARG A 278 -8.42 -0.22 8.97
N ILE A 279 -9.23 -1.03 9.62
CA ILE A 279 -10.35 -1.75 8.98
C ILE A 279 -11.66 -1.11 9.45
N TYR A 280 -12.39 -0.50 8.52
CA TYR A 280 -13.64 0.21 8.81
C TYR A 280 -14.85 -0.71 8.71
N ARG A 281 -15.80 -0.56 9.63
CA ARG A 281 -17.11 -1.22 9.64
C ARG A 281 -18.19 -0.23 10.03
N GLN A 282 -19.27 -0.17 9.26
CA GLN A 282 -20.45 0.63 9.60
C GLN A 282 -21.62 -0.32 9.85
N GLN A 283 -22.12 -0.37 11.08
CA GLN A 283 -23.22 -1.27 11.45
C GLN A 283 -24.57 -0.73 10.94
N ASP A 284 -25.68 -1.25 11.46
CA ASP A 284 -27.02 -0.88 11.01
C ASP A 284 -27.36 0.58 11.33
N ASP A 285 -26.86 1.10 12.44
CA ASP A 285 -26.90 2.53 12.74
C ASP A 285 -25.97 3.29 11.75
N PRO A 286 -26.52 4.11 10.85
CA PRO A 286 -25.73 4.84 9.86
C PRO A 286 -24.82 5.89 10.49
N SER A 287 -25.08 6.32 11.73
CA SER A 287 -24.30 7.36 12.41
C SER A 287 -23.01 6.85 13.07
N THR A 288 -22.86 5.53 13.20
CA THR A 288 -21.74 4.91 13.92
C THR A 288 -20.78 4.19 12.97
N LEU A 289 -19.56 4.73 12.84
CA LEU A 289 -18.45 4.12 12.11
C LEU A 289 -17.42 3.55 13.10
N PHE A 290 -17.12 2.25 13.01
CA PHE A 290 -16.04 1.63 13.75
C PHE A 290 -14.78 1.52 12.89
N ALA A 291 -13.62 1.65 13.53
CA ALA A 291 -12.32 1.40 12.91
C ALA A 291 -11.46 0.51 13.81
N VAL A 292 -11.17 -0.71 13.36
CA VAL A 292 -10.14 -1.55 13.99
C VAL A 292 -8.79 -0.93 13.67
N ASP A 293 -8.06 -0.44 14.68
CA ASP A 293 -6.76 0.21 14.51
C ASP A 293 -5.62 -0.82 14.58
N ILE A 294 -5.34 -1.42 13.41
CA ILE A 294 -4.35 -2.49 13.24
C ILE A 294 -2.95 -1.96 13.58
N GLU A 295 -2.62 -0.77 13.07
CA GLU A 295 -1.32 -0.14 13.31
C GLU A 295 -1.06 0.13 14.79
N PHE A 296 -2.06 0.65 15.52
CA PHE A 296 -1.94 0.81 16.96
C PHE A 296 -1.72 -0.53 17.66
N MET A 297 -2.56 -1.54 17.39
CA MET A 297 -2.45 -2.84 18.03
C MET A 297 -1.13 -3.55 17.73
N HIS A 298 -0.58 -3.36 16.53
CA HIS A 298 0.68 -4.00 16.13
C HIS A 298 1.91 -3.33 16.74
N ARG A 299 1.75 -2.14 17.32
CA ARG A 299 2.79 -1.36 17.97
C ARG A 299 2.53 -1.16 19.47
N ASP A 300 1.53 -1.85 20.03
CA ASP A 300 1.21 -1.77 21.44
C ASP A 300 2.33 -2.41 22.28
N PRO A 301 3.06 -1.64 23.12
CA PRO A 301 4.17 -2.19 23.89
C PRO A 301 3.73 -3.21 24.94
N THR A 302 2.46 -3.23 25.33
CA THR A 302 1.91 -4.26 26.24
C THR A 302 1.79 -5.63 25.58
N VAL A 303 1.75 -5.67 24.25
CA VAL A 303 1.65 -6.90 23.45
C VAL A 303 2.98 -7.28 22.83
N TRP A 304 3.73 -6.29 22.32
CA TRP A 304 4.91 -6.51 21.48
C TRP A 304 6.25 -6.22 22.17
N GLY A 305 6.22 -5.80 23.43
CA GLY A 305 7.40 -5.40 24.21
C GLY A 305 7.69 -3.90 24.12
N LEU A 306 8.59 -3.41 24.97
CA LEU A 306 8.94 -1.98 25.05
C LEU A 306 9.53 -1.43 23.74
N ASP A 307 10.08 -2.31 22.92
CA ASP A 307 10.66 -2.03 21.61
C ASP A 307 9.67 -2.30 20.46
N ALA A 308 8.35 -2.29 20.71
CA ALA A 308 7.30 -2.51 19.70
C ALA A 308 7.42 -1.64 18.45
N ASP A 309 8.00 -0.44 18.58
CA ASP A 309 8.23 0.50 17.49
C ASP A 309 9.55 0.30 16.74
N THR A 310 10.32 -0.74 17.10
CA THR A 310 11.59 -1.11 16.47
C THR A 310 11.41 -2.34 15.59
N PHE A 311 12.03 -2.29 14.40
CA PHE A 311 12.08 -3.41 13.48
C PHE A 311 13.02 -4.50 14.01
N ALA A 312 12.45 -5.59 14.54
CA ALA A 312 13.22 -6.70 15.08
C ALA A 312 12.64 -8.05 14.59
N PRO A 313 13.14 -8.59 13.47
CA PRO A 313 12.62 -9.82 12.88
C PRO A 313 12.57 -11.02 13.83
N SER A 314 13.51 -11.12 14.78
CA SER A 314 13.54 -12.20 15.79
C SER A 314 12.29 -12.25 16.68
N ARG A 315 11.58 -11.12 16.86
CA ARG A 315 10.36 -11.02 17.67
C ARG A 315 9.25 -11.96 17.20
N ILE A 316 9.19 -12.22 15.89
CA ILE A 316 8.16 -13.07 15.28
C ILE A 316 8.19 -14.49 15.85
N GLN A 317 9.35 -14.96 16.33
CA GLN A 317 9.50 -16.29 16.93
C GLN A 317 8.74 -16.44 18.26
N HIS A 318 8.57 -15.34 19.00
CA HIS A 318 7.93 -15.31 20.32
C HIS A 318 6.57 -14.62 20.32
N MET A 319 6.05 -14.31 19.13
CA MET A 319 4.84 -13.51 18.94
C MET A 319 3.56 -14.20 19.44
N ASP A 320 2.76 -13.48 20.23
CA ASP A 320 1.35 -13.81 20.39
C ASP A 320 0.58 -13.46 19.10
N LYS A 321 0.14 -14.50 18.40
CA LYS A 321 -0.60 -14.41 17.13
C LYS A 321 -1.95 -13.70 17.26
N GLN A 322 -2.44 -13.45 18.47
CA GLN A 322 -3.75 -12.86 18.68
C GLN A 322 -3.86 -11.41 18.19
N ALA A 323 -2.81 -10.60 18.35
CA ALA A 323 -2.78 -9.22 17.88
C ALA A 323 -2.30 -9.08 16.43
N PHE A 324 -1.63 -10.10 15.89
CA PHE A 324 -1.13 -10.10 14.53
C PHE A 324 -2.26 -10.32 13.50
N MET A 325 -2.58 -9.27 12.76
CA MET A 325 -3.68 -9.25 11.77
C MET A 325 -3.44 -8.29 10.59
N PRO A 326 -2.24 -8.29 9.96
CA PRO A 326 -1.95 -7.36 8.85
C PRO A 326 -2.80 -7.64 7.60
N PHE A 327 -3.41 -8.82 7.56
CA PHE A 327 -4.32 -9.30 6.53
C PHE A 327 -5.80 -9.30 6.96
N GLY A 328 -6.12 -8.70 8.12
CA GLY A 328 -7.44 -8.80 8.74
C GLY A 328 -7.70 -10.17 9.37
N LYS A 329 -8.97 -10.45 9.71
CA LYS A 329 -9.45 -11.71 10.29
C LYS A 329 -10.91 -11.99 9.90
N GLY A 330 -11.35 -13.23 10.14
CA GLY A 330 -12.72 -13.67 9.93
C GLY A 330 -13.07 -13.87 8.45
N SER A 331 -14.35 -13.75 8.11
CA SER A 331 -14.89 -14.02 6.77
C SER A 331 -14.37 -13.10 5.67
N PHE A 332 -13.75 -11.97 6.04
CA PHE A 332 -13.20 -10.96 5.15
C PHE A 332 -11.67 -10.85 5.23
N ALA A 333 -10.99 -11.87 5.76
CA ALA A 333 -9.53 -11.94 5.75
C ALA A 333 -8.98 -11.96 4.32
N CYS A 334 -7.80 -11.36 4.13
CA CYS A 334 -7.17 -11.32 2.81
C CYS A 334 -6.84 -12.73 2.32
N PRO A 335 -7.22 -13.11 1.09
CA PRO A 335 -6.90 -14.42 0.53
C PRO A 335 -5.39 -14.72 0.48
N ALA A 336 -4.55 -13.67 0.42
CA ALA A 336 -3.10 -13.77 0.32
C ALA A 336 -2.36 -13.94 1.66
N GLU A 337 -3.06 -14.02 2.81
CA GLU A 337 -2.45 -14.02 4.17
C GLU A 337 -1.37 -15.07 4.37
N ASN A 338 -1.57 -16.28 3.83
CA ASN A 338 -0.75 -17.44 4.19
C ASN A 338 0.63 -17.40 3.52
N VAL A 339 0.72 -17.90 2.28
CA VAL A 339 2.00 -18.09 1.59
C VAL A 339 2.24 -16.96 0.59
N PHE A 340 1.25 -16.67 -0.26
CA PHE A 340 1.44 -15.79 -1.40
C PHE A 340 1.90 -14.37 -1.01
N GLY A 341 1.19 -13.70 -0.09
CA GLY A 341 1.50 -12.33 0.31
C GLY A 341 2.89 -12.20 0.91
N PRO A 342 3.21 -12.94 2.00
CA PRO A 342 4.54 -12.93 2.57
C PRO A 342 5.64 -13.34 1.60
N MET A 343 5.48 -14.40 0.81
CA MET A 343 6.53 -14.79 -0.14
C MET A 343 6.78 -13.76 -1.23
N MET A 344 5.71 -13.13 -1.75
CA MET A 344 5.84 -12.07 -2.74
C MET A 344 6.63 -10.87 -2.17
N ILE A 345 6.36 -10.47 -0.92
CA ILE A 345 7.15 -9.44 -0.24
C ILE A 345 8.62 -9.88 -0.13
N GLY A 346 8.87 -11.11 0.29
CA GLY A 346 10.23 -11.66 0.41
C GLY A 346 11.01 -11.63 -0.90
N ILE A 347 10.38 -11.99 -2.02
CA ILE A 347 11.00 -11.92 -3.36
C ILE A 347 11.34 -10.49 -3.74
N LEU A 348 10.38 -9.56 -3.61
CA LEU A 348 10.55 -8.18 -4.04
C LEU A 348 11.59 -7.43 -3.18
N VAL A 349 11.54 -7.63 -1.85
CA VAL A 349 12.54 -7.10 -0.93
C VAL A 349 13.90 -7.71 -1.20
N GLY A 350 13.97 -9.03 -1.39
CA GLY A 350 15.19 -9.75 -1.71
C GLY A 350 15.86 -9.20 -2.96
N ALA A 351 15.09 -8.95 -4.01
CA ALA A 351 15.62 -8.39 -5.25
C ALA A 351 16.22 -7.00 -5.01
N LEU A 352 15.52 -6.12 -4.27
CA LEU A 352 16.03 -4.79 -3.96
C LEU A 352 17.30 -4.83 -3.11
N VAL A 353 17.33 -5.60 -2.01
CA VAL A 353 18.48 -5.62 -1.08
C VAL A 353 19.71 -6.33 -1.65
N THR A 354 19.53 -7.22 -2.62
CA THR A 354 20.65 -7.92 -3.29
C THR A 354 21.23 -7.12 -4.46
N GLN A 355 20.41 -6.33 -5.16
CA GLN A 355 20.86 -5.53 -6.31
C GLN A 355 21.31 -4.11 -5.91
N LEU A 356 20.74 -3.53 -4.85
CA LEU A 356 21.13 -2.20 -4.35
C LEU A 356 22.01 -2.35 -3.11
N ASP A 357 23.32 -2.35 -3.32
CA ASP A 357 24.33 -2.62 -2.29
C ASP A 357 24.87 -1.36 -1.59
N ASP A 358 25.98 -1.51 -0.86
CA ASP A 358 26.67 -0.43 -0.14
C ASP A 358 27.23 0.70 -0.98
N SER A 359 27.22 0.57 -2.30
CA SER A 359 27.53 1.66 -3.24
C SER A 359 26.41 2.68 -3.38
N CYS A 360 25.21 2.42 -2.84
CA CYS A 360 24.08 3.35 -2.88
C CYS A 360 23.88 4.07 -1.54
N LYS A 361 23.57 5.36 -1.58
CA LYS A 361 23.12 6.18 -0.44
C LYS A 361 21.73 6.75 -0.69
N LEU A 362 21.06 7.13 0.39
CA LEU A 362 19.73 7.73 0.36
C LEU A 362 19.86 9.25 0.48
N VAL A 363 19.30 9.99 -0.48
CA VAL A 363 19.37 11.45 -0.51
C VAL A 363 17.99 12.07 -0.72
N ASP A 364 17.83 13.35 -0.40
CA ASP A 364 16.63 14.12 -0.69
C ASP A 364 16.62 14.62 -2.16
N ALA A 365 15.58 15.36 -2.54
CA ALA A 365 15.45 15.92 -3.88
C ALA A 365 16.55 16.95 -4.25
N LYS A 366 17.35 17.42 -3.28
CA LYS A 366 18.49 18.33 -3.46
C LYS A 366 19.83 17.60 -3.42
N GLY A 367 19.84 16.27 -3.24
CA GLY A 367 21.04 15.46 -3.15
C GLY A 367 21.71 15.46 -1.76
N ALA A 368 21.05 15.98 -0.73
CA ALA A 368 21.56 15.90 0.64
C ALA A 368 21.25 14.52 1.24
N GLU A 369 22.24 13.90 1.90
CA GLU A 369 22.05 12.59 2.54
C GLU A 369 20.98 12.65 3.63
N VAL A 370 20.11 11.63 3.65
CA VAL A 370 18.95 11.55 4.53
C VAL A 370 19.15 10.48 5.58
N ASP A 371 19.08 10.89 6.85
CA ASP A 371 18.85 10.00 7.98
C ASP A 371 17.34 9.78 8.16
N LEU A 372 16.91 8.51 8.20
CA LEU A 372 15.52 8.12 8.41
C LEU A 372 15.10 8.19 9.89
N GLY A 373 16.05 8.40 10.80
CA GLY A 373 15.82 8.56 12.23
C GLY A 373 15.43 7.27 12.96
N ALA A 374 15.03 7.43 14.23
CA ALA A 374 14.56 6.36 15.10
C ALA A 374 13.02 6.20 15.07
N GLY A 375 12.52 5.06 15.54
CA GLY A 375 11.08 4.76 15.57
C GLY A 375 10.53 4.25 14.24
N PRO A 376 9.21 4.09 14.08
CA PRO A 376 8.64 3.52 12.87
C PRO A 376 8.72 4.51 11.70
N LEU A 377 9.10 4.01 10.53
CA LEU A 377 8.98 4.70 9.25
C LEU A 377 7.54 5.19 9.03
N ASP A 378 7.37 6.41 8.51
CA ASP A 378 6.07 6.98 8.15
C ASP A 378 5.28 6.04 7.23
N ASN A 379 4.06 5.72 7.64
CA ASN A 379 3.10 4.86 6.94
C ASN A 379 2.05 5.68 6.15
N GLY A 380 2.35 6.94 5.87
CA GLY A 380 1.59 7.86 5.02
C GLY A 380 1.66 7.50 3.54
N ARG A 381 0.69 8.00 2.76
CA ARG A 381 0.59 7.74 1.32
C ARG A 381 1.58 8.53 0.48
N GLU A 382 1.90 9.74 0.92
CA GLU A 382 2.82 10.69 0.29
C GLU A 382 4.23 10.66 0.93
N ALA A 383 4.45 9.71 1.85
CA ALA A 383 5.74 9.53 2.49
C ALA A 383 6.77 9.08 1.44
N TYR A 384 7.99 9.61 1.55
CA TYR A 384 9.17 9.27 0.73
C TYR A 384 9.21 9.78 -0.71
N GLY A 385 8.20 10.50 -1.20
CA GLY A 385 8.21 11.06 -2.57
C GLY A 385 9.44 11.89 -2.92
N PRO A 386 10.03 12.69 -2.00
CA PRO A 386 11.27 13.41 -2.27
C PRO A 386 12.54 12.54 -2.25
N LEU A 387 12.49 11.30 -1.76
CA LEU A 387 13.68 10.47 -1.59
C LEU A 387 14.22 9.95 -2.92
N ARG A 388 15.54 9.90 -3.00
CA ARG A 388 16.28 9.44 -4.16
C ARG A 388 17.37 8.45 -3.73
N LEU A 389 17.70 7.53 -4.63
CA LEU A 389 18.92 6.74 -4.54
C LEU A 389 20.01 7.43 -5.35
N ASP A 390 21.17 7.64 -4.73
CA ASP A 390 22.38 8.20 -5.34
C ASP A 390 23.56 7.24 -5.15
N ARG A 391 24.51 7.30 -6.07
CA ARG A 391 25.77 6.56 -5.98
C ARG A 391 26.66 7.22 -4.92
N LYS A 392 27.32 6.40 -4.11
CA LYS A 392 28.35 6.87 -3.16
C LYS A 392 29.62 7.28 -3.87
#